data_AF-A0A0Q0DQH0-F1
#
_entry.id   AF-A0A0Q0DQH0-F1
#
_cell.length_a   1.000
_cell.length_b   1.000
_cell.length_c   1.000
_cell.angle_alpha   90.00
_cell.angle_beta   90.00
_cell.angle_gamma   90.00
#
_symmetry.space_group_name_H-M   'P 1'
#
loop_
_entity.id
_entity.type
_entity.pdbx_description
1 polymer ?
#
loop_
_entity_poly.entity_id
_entity_poly.type
_entity_poly.pdbx_seq_one_letter_code
_entity_poly.pdbx_strand_id
1 'polypeptide(L)'
;MPSSSPVLQFRLGGGRNHSELENFHKMMLDSPKASRGDAIPEQPEAIPKRLLEKMEGINLPQLALRNKDLHEHAVMVCDQVKNGSGSNKDIIFGDIKMLPLFADVENSRNPGLNLHTFKTNKDFYKAIKEQNKYVQKNKQSLSMRVVYPPLKGMYTHHIALDIQLRHGHRPSIVGFESNPGNLMKLAERDILSALGYVKLNMVGHLIQNSKTDCVMFALNNALKAFKHHDEYTARLHNGEEKVPIPATFLKHAQSKSLVENHPEKDTTVTKDKGGLHAETLLHRNRAYRAKRFAGQHVTSIEGFRMQEIKRAGEFLAANRVRA
;
A
#
# COMPACT_ATOMS: atom_id res chain seq x y z
N MET A 1 1.04 59.68 8.69
CA MET A 1 0.76 59.95 10.12
C MET A 1 -0.73 60.18 10.25
N PRO A 2 -1.40 59.56 11.23
CA PRO A 2 -2.28 58.43 10.96
C PRO A 2 -3.76 58.71 11.25
N SER A 3 -4.66 58.17 10.44
CA SER A 3 -6.07 57.96 10.84
C SER A 3 -6.20 56.52 11.35
N SER A 4 -6.43 56.41 12.65
CA SER A 4 -6.73 55.19 13.37
C SER A 4 -8.18 54.77 13.10
N SER A 5 -8.35 53.77 12.24
CA SER A 5 -9.62 53.06 12.04
C SER A 5 -9.92 52.12 13.22
N PRO A 6 -11.20 51.88 13.53
CA PRO A 6 -11.64 51.34 14.81
C PRO A 6 -11.40 49.82 14.89
N VAL A 7 -10.99 49.40 16.09
CA VAL A 7 -10.91 48.01 16.53
C VAL A 7 -12.32 47.41 16.47
N LEU A 8 -12.60 46.62 15.43
CA LEU A 8 -13.70 45.66 15.40
C LEU A 8 -13.37 44.52 16.37
N GLN A 9 -13.78 44.70 17.64
CA GLN A 9 -13.93 43.60 18.58
C GLN A 9 -15.04 42.67 18.07
N PHE A 10 -14.66 41.65 17.30
CA PHE A 10 -15.50 40.46 17.19
C PHE A 10 -15.50 39.76 18.56
N ARG A 11 -16.52 40.08 19.36
CA ARG A 11 -16.95 39.21 20.46
C ARG A 11 -17.40 37.89 19.83
N LEU A 12 -16.51 36.90 19.81
CA LEU A 12 -16.91 35.51 19.65
C LEU A 12 -17.81 35.16 20.83
N GLY A 13 -19.11 35.06 20.56
CA GLY A 13 -20.07 34.53 21.51
C GLY A 13 -19.65 33.12 21.92
N GLY A 14 -19.33 32.96 23.21
CA GLY A 14 -19.06 31.67 23.83
C GLY A 14 -20.33 30.83 23.90
N GLY A 15 -20.67 30.20 22.79
CA GLY A 15 -21.74 29.22 22.68
C GLY A 15 -21.28 28.10 21.75
N ARG A 16 -20.40 27.22 22.23
CA ARG A 16 -20.13 25.96 21.53
C ARG A 16 -21.42 25.16 21.59
N ASN A 17 -22.03 24.85 20.45
CA ASN A 17 -23.13 23.90 20.35
C ASN A 17 -22.63 22.53 20.85
N HIS A 18 -22.83 22.28 22.14
CA HIS A 18 -22.41 21.06 22.84
C HIS A 18 -23.05 19.81 22.23
N SER A 19 -24.26 19.92 21.69
CA SER A 19 -25.00 18.82 21.09
C SER A 19 -24.33 18.23 19.84
N GLU A 20 -23.69 19.03 18.99
CA GLU A 20 -22.99 18.53 17.81
C GLU A 20 -21.70 17.80 18.21
N LEU A 21 -20.99 18.31 19.21
CA LEU A 21 -19.78 17.69 19.74
C LEU A 21 -20.10 16.39 20.50
N GLU A 22 -21.20 16.37 21.26
CA GLU A 22 -21.72 15.19 21.96
C GLU A 22 -22.25 14.13 21.00
N ASN A 23 -22.98 14.53 19.96
CA ASN A 23 -23.43 13.62 18.91
C ASN A 23 -22.25 13.05 18.13
N PHE A 24 -21.24 13.87 17.82
CA PHE A 24 -19.98 13.41 17.24
C PHE A 24 -19.27 12.42 18.18
N HIS A 25 -19.13 12.75 19.46
CA HIS A 25 -18.48 11.87 20.44
C HIS A 25 -19.25 10.55 20.60
N LYS A 26 -20.58 10.58 20.61
CA LYS A 26 -21.45 9.40 20.69
C LYS A 26 -21.36 8.53 19.44
N MET A 27 -21.45 9.13 18.24
CA MET A 27 -21.19 8.42 16.97
C MET A 27 -19.80 7.78 16.93
N MET A 28 -18.81 8.40 17.59
CA MET A 28 -17.44 7.90 17.64
C MET A 28 -17.25 6.78 18.67
N LEU A 29 -17.96 6.81 19.80
CA LEU A 29 -18.05 5.70 20.77
C LEU A 29 -18.81 4.50 20.17
N ASP A 30 -19.82 4.78 19.35
CA ASP A 30 -20.61 3.77 18.63
C ASP A 30 -19.92 3.26 17.36
N SER A 31 -18.73 3.78 17.02
CA SER A 31 -17.97 3.35 15.85
C SER A 31 -17.45 1.91 16.04
N PRO A 32 -17.74 0.97 15.12
CA PRO A 32 -17.29 -0.41 15.23
C PRO A 32 -15.78 -0.59 14.96
N LYS A 33 -15.03 0.49 14.70
CA LYS A 33 -13.58 0.43 14.52
C LYS A 33 -12.92 0.45 15.90
N ALA A 34 -11.94 -0.41 16.17
CA ALA A 34 -11.09 -0.25 17.34
C ALA A 34 -10.69 1.23 17.50
N SER A 35 -10.98 1.77 18.68
CA SER A 35 -10.44 3.05 19.08
C SER A 35 -8.93 2.96 18.91
N ARG A 36 -8.37 3.89 18.14
CA ARG A 36 -6.92 3.91 17.90
C ARG A 36 -6.16 4.61 19.02
N GLY A 37 -6.88 5.04 20.06
CA GLY A 37 -6.34 5.41 21.36
C GLY A 37 -6.36 4.27 22.38
N ASP A 38 -6.86 3.07 22.03
CA ASP A 38 -6.79 1.91 22.92
C ASP A 38 -5.33 1.59 23.27
N ALA A 39 -5.06 1.30 24.55
CA ALA A 39 -3.74 0.92 24.99
C ALA A 39 -3.26 -0.30 24.20
N ILE A 40 -2.07 -0.20 23.61
CA ILE A 40 -1.46 -1.34 22.92
C ILE A 40 -0.94 -2.31 23.97
N PRO A 41 -1.30 -3.60 23.90
CA PRO A 41 -0.78 -4.61 24.82
C PRO A 41 0.75 -4.59 24.85
N GLU A 42 1.33 -4.64 26.05
CA GLU A 42 2.80 -4.73 26.20
C GLU A 42 3.34 -5.99 25.53
N GLN A 43 2.62 -7.10 25.72
CA GLN A 43 2.88 -8.38 25.08
C GLN A 43 2.00 -8.56 23.84
N PRO A 44 2.58 -8.91 22.68
CA PRO A 44 1.80 -9.18 21.48
C PRO A 44 0.84 -10.36 21.66
N GLU A 45 -0.40 -10.17 21.23
CA GLU A 45 -1.41 -11.22 21.11
C GLU A 45 -1.07 -12.18 19.96
N ALA A 46 -1.68 -13.37 19.92
CA ALA A 46 -1.53 -14.28 18.79
C ALA A 46 -2.14 -13.72 17.50
N ILE A 47 -3.30 -13.08 17.63
CA ILE A 47 -4.03 -12.39 16.56
C ILE A 47 -4.33 -10.98 17.07
N PRO A 48 -3.66 -9.94 16.54
CA PRO A 48 -3.93 -8.57 16.97
C PRO A 48 -5.37 -8.19 16.64
N LYS A 49 -6.07 -7.50 17.56
CA LYS A 49 -7.45 -6.98 17.36
C LYS A 49 -7.66 -6.34 15.98
N ARG A 50 -6.71 -5.52 15.52
CA ARG A 50 -6.79 -4.83 14.21
C ARG A 50 -6.67 -5.73 12.99
N LEU A 51 -5.99 -6.87 13.13
CA LEU A 51 -5.93 -7.88 12.09
C LEU A 51 -7.24 -8.67 12.08
N LEU A 52 -7.75 -9.02 13.27
CA LEU A 52 -9.04 -9.70 13.43
C LEU A 52 -10.18 -8.91 12.79
N GLU A 53 -10.31 -7.61 13.09
CA GLU A 53 -11.34 -6.74 12.49
C GLU A 53 -11.29 -6.71 10.96
N LYS A 54 -10.08 -6.77 10.39
CA LYS A 54 -9.91 -6.79 8.93
C LYS A 54 -10.33 -8.12 8.32
N MET A 55 -10.10 -9.21 9.04
CA MET A 55 -10.54 -10.55 8.65
C MET A 55 -12.06 -10.66 8.71
N GLU A 56 -12.67 -10.23 9.82
CA GLU A 56 -14.12 -10.26 10.04
C GLU A 56 -14.89 -9.35 9.06
N GLY A 57 -14.23 -8.30 8.55
CA GLY A 57 -14.78 -7.46 7.51
C GLY A 57 -14.94 -8.15 6.14
N ILE A 58 -14.43 -9.37 5.94
CA ILE A 58 -14.56 -10.11 4.68
C ILE A 58 -15.85 -10.94 4.68
N ASN A 59 -16.75 -10.64 3.74
CA ASN A 59 -17.99 -11.40 3.55
C ASN A 59 -17.75 -12.66 2.69
N LEU A 60 -17.24 -13.73 3.31
CA LEU A 60 -16.96 -15.01 2.62
C LEU A 60 -18.18 -15.59 1.87
N PRO A 61 -19.40 -15.65 2.44
CA PRO A 61 -20.57 -16.14 1.72
C PRO A 61 -20.85 -15.37 0.43
N GLN A 62 -20.72 -14.04 0.47
CA GLN A 62 -20.90 -13.22 -0.72
C GLN A 62 -19.83 -13.48 -1.78
N LEU A 63 -18.56 -13.66 -1.36
CA LEU A 63 -17.48 -13.97 -2.30
C LEU A 63 -17.73 -15.30 -3.02
N ALA A 64 -18.20 -16.33 -2.31
CA ALA A 64 -18.50 -17.64 -2.87
C ALA A 64 -19.48 -17.58 -4.06
N LEU A 65 -20.43 -16.65 -4.00
CA LEU A 65 -21.45 -16.43 -5.03
C LEU A 65 -20.96 -15.61 -6.23
N ARG A 66 -19.81 -14.93 -6.11
CA ARG A 66 -19.35 -13.92 -7.07
C ARG A 66 -18.10 -14.31 -7.81
N ASN A 67 -17.13 -14.88 -7.10
CA ASN A 67 -15.85 -15.27 -7.68
C ASN A 67 -15.21 -16.38 -6.85
N LYS A 68 -15.15 -17.59 -7.43
CA LYS A 68 -14.62 -18.78 -6.77
C LYS A 68 -13.16 -18.60 -6.35
N ASP A 69 -12.33 -18.04 -7.23
CA ASP A 69 -10.89 -17.90 -6.97
C ASP A 69 -10.61 -16.92 -5.82
N LEU A 70 -11.31 -15.79 -5.79
CA LEU A 70 -11.22 -14.82 -4.71
C LEU A 70 -11.75 -15.39 -3.40
N HIS A 71 -12.83 -16.17 -3.44
CA HIS A 71 -13.35 -16.86 -2.26
C HIS A 71 -12.35 -17.87 -1.70
N GLU A 72 -11.79 -18.76 -2.52
CA GLU A 72 -10.79 -19.75 -2.10
C GLU A 72 -9.56 -19.07 -1.48
N HIS A 73 -9.07 -18.01 -2.12
CA HIS A 73 -7.97 -17.22 -1.57
C HIS A 73 -8.34 -16.54 -0.24
N ALA A 74 -9.55 -15.97 -0.13
CA ALA A 74 -10.03 -15.34 1.09
C ALA A 74 -10.16 -16.32 2.26
N VAL A 75 -10.70 -17.53 2.02
CA VAL A 75 -10.78 -18.60 3.01
C VAL A 75 -9.38 -18.96 3.51
N MET A 76 -8.45 -19.20 2.59
CA MET A 76 -7.07 -19.56 2.92
C MET A 76 -6.38 -18.49 3.80
N VAL A 77 -6.56 -17.21 3.48
CA VAL A 77 -5.99 -16.09 4.26
C VAL A 77 -6.65 -15.96 5.63
N CYS A 78 -7.98 -16.14 5.71
CA CYS A 78 -8.69 -16.10 6.99
C CYS A 78 -8.26 -17.26 7.91
N ASP A 79 -8.15 -18.47 7.37
CA ASP A 79 -7.74 -19.65 8.14
C ASP A 79 -6.29 -19.55 8.63
N GLN A 80 -5.39 -18.99 7.81
CA GLN A 80 -4.02 -18.71 8.24
C GLN A 80 -3.97 -17.77 9.46
N VAL A 81 -4.80 -16.73 9.48
CA VAL A 81 -4.86 -15.80 10.61
C VAL A 81 -5.48 -16.45 11.84
N LYS A 82 -6.61 -17.17 11.70
CA LYS A 82 -7.25 -17.90 12.80
C LYS A 82 -6.30 -18.91 13.45
N ASN A 83 -5.48 -19.57 12.66
CA ASN A 83 -4.51 -20.55 13.15
C ASN A 83 -3.21 -19.93 13.68
N GLY A 84 -3.10 -18.59 13.73
CA GLY A 84 -1.90 -17.90 14.21
C GLY A 84 -0.63 -18.26 13.44
N SER A 85 -0.77 -18.69 12.18
CA SER A 85 0.34 -19.05 11.29
C SER A 85 0.79 -17.84 10.49
N GLY A 86 1.95 -17.89 9.82
CA GLY A 86 2.37 -16.83 8.87
C GLY A 86 1.94 -17.13 7.42
N SER A 87 2.05 -16.14 6.54
CA SER A 87 1.84 -16.33 5.09
C SER A 87 2.74 -17.45 4.54
N ASN A 88 2.18 -18.36 3.73
CA ASN A 88 2.89 -19.51 3.15
C ASN A 88 2.96 -19.44 1.61
N LYS A 89 3.41 -20.53 0.97
CA LYS A 89 3.52 -20.60 -0.50
C LYS A 89 2.17 -20.53 -1.22
N ASP A 90 1.12 -21.12 -0.66
CA ASP A 90 -0.20 -21.13 -1.29
C ASP A 90 -0.82 -19.72 -1.26
N ILE A 91 -0.60 -18.97 -0.17
CA ILE A 91 -1.03 -17.58 -0.06
C ILE A 91 -0.35 -16.70 -1.11
N ILE A 92 0.97 -16.83 -1.32
CA ILE A 92 1.64 -16.03 -2.36
C ILE A 92 1.18 -16.39 -3.77
N PHE A 93 0.90 -17.65 -4.07
CA PHE A 93 0.31 -18.02 -5.37
C PHE A 93 -1.10 -17.45 -5.52
N GLY A 94 -1.89 -17.43 -4.45
CA GLY A 94 -3.17 -16.75 -4.39
C GLY A 94 -3.04 -15.23 -4.63
N ASP A 95 -2.08 -14.57 -3.97
CA ASP A 95 -1.80 -13.14 -4.15
C ASP A 95 -1.48 -12.83 -5.62
N ILE A 96 -0.62 -13.65 -6.26
CA ILE A 96 -0.27 -13.50 -7.69
C ILE A 96 -1.50 -13.68 -8.58
N LYS A 97 -2.32 -14.69 -8.28
CA LYS A 97 -3.53 -14.98 -9.05
C LYS A 97 -4.54 -13.83 -8.96
N MET A 98 -4.67 -13.20 -7.79
CA MET A 98 -5.60 -12.10 -7.52
C MET A 98 -5.07 -10.72 -7.92
N LEU A 99 -3.75 -10.59 -8.14
CA LEU A 99 -3.11 -9.31 -8.42
C LEU A 99 -3.76 -8.50 -9.57
N PRO A 100 -4.16 -9.11 -10.72
CA PRO A 100 -4.88 -8.36 -11.77
C PRO A 100 -6.20 -7.76 -11.28
N LEU A 101 -7.00 -8.54 -10.53
CA LEU A 101 -8.27 -8.05 -9.97
C LEU A 101 -8.02 -6.92 -8.96
N PHE A 102 -7.00 -7.03 -8.11
CA PHE A 102 -6.63 -5.95 -7.19
C PHE A 102 -6.21 -4.69 -7.93
N ALA A 103 -5.50 -4.81 -9.06
CA ALA A 103 -5.14 -3.68 -9.90
C ALA A 103 -6.37 -3.01 -10.52
N ASP A 104 -7.33 -3.77 -11.05
CA ASP A 104 -8.57 -3.22 -11.61
C ASP A 104 -9.38 -2.45 -10.55
N VAL A 105 -9.50 -3.04 -9.36
CA VAL A 105 -10.18 -2.42 -8.21
C VAL A 105 -9.50 -1.11 -7.82
N GLU A 106 -8.18 -1.09 -7.68
CA GLU A 106 -7.47 0.13 -7.28
C GLU A 106 -7.42 1.17 -8.40
N ASN A 107 -7.40 0.78 -9.67
CA ASN A 107 -7.54 1.71 -10.79
C ASN A 107 -8.91 2.38 -10.81
N SER A 108 -9.99 1.61 -10.57
CA SER A 108 -11.34 2.17 -10.44
C SER A 108 -11.45 3.14 -9.27
N ARG A 109 -10.80 2.83 -8.14
CA ARG A 109 -10.82 3.66 -6.93
C ARG A 109 -9.94 4.91 -7.00
N ASN A 110 -8.94 4.92 -7.88
CA ASN A 110 -7.93 5.97 -7.94
C ASN A 110 -7.69 6.36 -9.42
N PRO A 111 -8.51 7.26 -9.99
CA PRO A 111 -8.33 7.74 -11.36
C PRO A 111 -6.91 8.29 -11.58
N GLY A 112 -6.24 7.86 -12.65
CA GLY A 112 -4.85 8.23 -12.95
C GLY A 112 -3.77 7.37 -12.28
N LEU A 113 -4.15 6.39 -11.45
CA LEU A 113 -3.21 5.40 -10.91
C LEU A 113 -2.46 4.66 -12.04
N ASN A 114 -3.21 4.20 -13.05
CA ASN A 114 -2.69 3.45 -14.20
C ASN A 114 -1.79 2.29 -13.76
N LEU A 115 -2.29 1.47 -12.84
CA LEU A 115 -1.60 0.29 -12.33
C LEU A 115 -1.75 -0.87 -13.31
N HIS A 116 -0.62 -1.42 -13.75
CA HIS A 116 -0.54 -2.61 -14.58
C HIS A 116 0.18 -3.74 -13.84
N THR A 117 -0.18 -4.97 -14.18
CA THR A 117 0.43 -6.17 -13.59
C THR A 117 0.90 -7.08 -14.71
N PHE A 118 2.08 -7.69 -14.56
CA PHE A 118 2.60 -8.62 -15.55
C PHE A 118 2.98 -9.94 -14.90
N LYS A 119 2.65 -11.05 -15.57
CA LYS A 119 2.99 -12.41 -15.10
C LYS A 119 4.48 -12.71 -15.26
N THR A 120 5.14 -12.08 -16.23
CA THR A 120 6.56 -12.31 -16.52
C THR A 120 7.29 -10.99 -16.81
N ASN A 121 8.59 -10.97 -16.58
CA ASN A 121 9.44 -9.83 -16.96
C ASN A 121 9.47 -9.60 -18.48
N LYS A 122 9.36 -10.65 -19.30
CA LYS A 122 9.30 -10.52 -20.77
C LYS A 122 8.08 -9.74 -21.24
N ASP A 123 6.91 -10.05 -20.67
CA ASP A 123 5.66 -9.37 -21.02
C ASP A 123 5.72 -7.89 -20.62
N PHE A 124 6.27 -7.62 -19.43
CA PHE A 124 6.55 -6.27 -18.97
C PHE A 124 7.46 -5.50 -19.95
N TYR A 125 8.63 -6.05 -20.30
CA TYR A 125 9.57 -5.35 -21.18
C TYR A 125 9.00 -5.09 -22.58
N LYS A 126 8.20 -6.02 -23.10
CA LYS A 126 7.48 -5.85 -24.37
C LYS A 126 6.49 -4.68 -24.26
N ALA A 127 5.65 -4.68 -23.22
CA ALA A 127 4.63 -3.65 -23.01
C ALA A 127 5.24 -2.25 -22.87
N ILE A 128 6.31 -2.08 -22.08
CA ILE A 128 6.96 -0.77 -21.91
C ILE A 128 7.55 -0.25 -23.22
N LYS A 129 8.15 -1.12 -24.04
CA LYS A 129 8.67 -0.73 -25.36
C LYS A 129 7.55 -0.27 -26.29
N GLU A 130 6.43 -0.98 -26.30
CA GLU A 130 5.25 -0.65 -27.13
C GLU A 130 4.60 0.67 -26.67
N GLN A 131 4.40 0.84 -25.37
CA GLN A 131 3.86 2.07 -24.79
C GLN A 131 4.78 3.27 -25.04
N ASN A 132 6.10 3.11 -24.91
CA ASN A 132 7.02 4.20 -25.22
C ASN A 132 6.93 4.60 -26.71
N LYS A 133 6.89 3.62 -27.63
CA LYS A 133 6.68 3.92 -29.07
C LYS A 133 5.37 4.67 -29.30
N TYR A 134 4.30 4.28 -28.62
CA TYR A 134 3.00 4.96 -28.70
C TYR A 134 3.10 6.41 -28.20
N VAL A 135 3.75 6.66 -27.05
CA VAL A 135 3.98 8.00 -26.51
C VAL A 135 4.82 8.86 -27.47
N GLN A 136 5.87 8.30 -28.07
CA GLN A 136 6.68 9.02 -29.04
C GLN A 136 5.87 9.38 -30.30
N LYS A 137 5.01 8.49 -30.78
CA LYS A 137 4.16 8.72 -31.97
C LYS A 137 3.06 9.76 -31.71
N ASN A 138 2.34 9.63 -30.59
CA ASN A 138 1.13 10.42 -30.32
C ASN A 138 1.39 11.68 -29.50
N LYS A 139 2.62 11.89 -29.02
CA LYS A 139 3.04 13.05 -28.21
C LYS A 139 2.26 13.22 -26.90
N GLN A 140 1.62 12.16 -26.42
CA GLN A 140 0.87 12.14 -25.17
C GLN A 140 1.69 11.42 -24.10
N SER A 141 2.07 12.13 -23.04
CA SER A 141 2.81 11.56 -21.92
C SER A 141 1.95 10.54 -21.15
N LEU A 142 2.58 9.52 -20.62
CA LEU A 142 1.95 8.46 -19.83
C LEU A 142 2.73 8.25 -18.54
N SER A 143 2.01 8.33 -17.41
CA SER A 143 2.49 7.89 -16.10
C SER A 143 1.73 6.65 -15.68
N MET A 144 2.44 5.64 -15.19
CA MET A 144 1.86 4.36 -14.82
C MET A 144 2.62 3.70 -13.68
N ARG A 145 1.97 2.76 -12.98
CA ARG A 145 2.61 1.93 -11.98
C ARG A 145 2.59 0.49 -12.44
N VAL A 146 3.61 -0.25 -12.09
CA VAL A 146 3.72 -1.65 -12.47
C VAL A 146 4.02 -2.51 -11.25
N VAL A 147 3.36 -3.65 -11.13
CA VAL A 147 3.75 -4.74 -10.24
C VAL A 147 4.04 -5.98 -11.08
N TYR A 148 5.26 -6.51 -10.97
CA TYR A 148 5.69 -7.64 -11.79
C TYR A 148 6.85 -8.41 -11.15
N PRO A 149 7.11 -9.66 -11.59
CA PRO A 149 8.29 -10.39 -11.16
C PRO A 149 9.52 -10.00 -12.01
N PRO A 150 10.56 -9.36 -11.42
CA PRO A 150 11.65 -8.80 -12.20
C PRO A 150 12.63 -9.85 -12.75
N LEU A 151 12.83 -10.95 -12.01
CA LEU A 151 13.86 -11.93 -12.30
C LEU A 151 13.30 -13.12 -13.08
N LYS A 152 14.03 -13.50 -14.15
CA LYS A 152 13.65 -14.65 -14.99
C LYS A 152 13.61 -15.94 -14.15
N GLY A 153 12.47 -16.64 -14.17
CA GLY A 153 12.29 -17.91 -13.46
C GLY A 153 11.94 -17.77 -11.97
N MET A 154 11.96 -16.55 -11.40
CA MET A 154 11.55 -16.29 -10.03
C MET A 154 10.18 -15.61 -10.01
N TYR A 155 9.14 -16.39 -10.30
CA TYR A 155 7.77 -15.87 -10.44
C TYR A 155 7.12 -15.42 -9.13
N THR A 156 7.68 -15.83 -7.99
CA THR A 156 7.11 -15.49 -6.69
C THR A 156 7.60 -14.15 -6.16
N HIS A 157 8.76 -13.65 -6.60
CA HIS A 157 9.27 -12.35 -6.14
C HIS A 157 8.70 -11.23 -7.00
N HIS A 158 8.14 -10.18 -6.40
CA HIS A 158 7.57 -9.04 -7.11
C HIS A 158 8.14 -7.72 -6.58
N ILE A 159 8.29 -6.75 -7.49
CA ILE A 159 8.64 -5.36 -7.17
C ILE A 159 7.59 -4.41 -7.76
N ALA A 160 7.59 -3.18 -7.27
CA ALA A 160 6.78 -2.10 -7.82
C ALA A 160 7.65 -1.14 -8.63
N LEU A 161 7.11 -0.60 -9.72
CA LEU A 161 7.72 0.47 -10.50
C LEU A 161 6.75 1.66 -10.62
N ASP A 162 7.27 2.88 -10.54
CA ASP A 162 6.65 4.12 -11.02
C ASP A 162 7.34 4.49 -12.34
N ILE A 163 6.58 4.63 -13.42
CA ILE A 163 7.13 4.81 -14.78
C ILE A 163 6.54 6.07 -15.39
N GLN A 164 7.42 6.93 -15.92
CA GLN A 164 7.08 8.11 -16.69
C GLN A 164 7.61 7.97 -18.12
N LEU A 165 6.70 7.97 -19.08
CA LEU A 165 6.98 8.01 -20.51
C LEU A 165 6.59 9.39 -21.03
N ARG A 166 7.54 10.13 -21.62
CA ARG A 166 7.32 11.49 -22.12
C ARG A 166 7.84 11.62 -23.55
N HIS A 167 7.14 12.38 -24.37
CA HIS A 167 7.58 12.67 -25.74
C HIS A 167 8.94 13.36 -25.73
N GLY A 168 9.87 12.91 -26.59
CA GLY A 168 11.22 13.48 -26.69
C GLY A 168 12.17 13.10 -25.54
N HIS A 169 11.71 12.32 -24.56
CA HIS A 169 12.54 11.85 -23.45
C HIS A 169 12.61 10.33 -23.42
N ARG A 170 13.75 9.81 -22.93
CA ARG A 170 13.85 8.40 -22.57
C ARG A 170 12.90 8.05 -21.41
N PRO A 171 12.40 6.80 -21.33
CA PRO A 171 11.62 6.35 -20.18
C PRO A 171 12.35 6.61 -18.87
N SER A 172 11.62 7.11 -17.87
CA SER A 172 12.11 7.20 -16.49
C SER A 172 11.37 6.21 -15.62
N ILE A 173 12.10 5.42 -14.85
CA ILE A 173 11.61 4.32 -14.03
C ILE A 173 12.18 4.49 -12.63
N VAL A 174 11.30 4.51 -11.63
CA VAL A 174 11.66 4.38 -10.21
C VAL A 174 11.17 3.03 -9.74
N GLY A 175 12.07 2.15 -9.29
CA GLY A 175 11.72 0.83 -8.75
C GLY A 175 11.79 0.78 -7.24
N PHE A 176 10.89 0.02 -6.62
CA PHE A 176 10.81 -0.13 -5.16
C PHE A 176 10.97 -1.60 -4.76
N GLU A 177 12.05 -1.90 -4.04
CA GLU A 177 12.31 -3.21 -3.44
C GLU A 177 12.03 -3.17 -1.94
N SER A 178 11.27 -4.15 -1.46
CA SER A 178 10.86 -4.22 -0.04
C SER A 178 11.71 -5.21 0.76
N ASN A 179 12.31 -6.20 0.11
CA ASN A 179 13.09 -7.25 0.74
C ASN A 179 14.57 -6.84 0.87
N PRO A 180 15.23 -7.03 2.03
CA PRO A 180 16.67 -6.90 2.14
C PRO A 180 17.41 -7.93 1.27
N GLY A 181 18.44 -7.47 0.56
CA GLY A 181 19.37 -8.34 -0.16
C GLY A 181 19.79 -7.81 -1.53
N ASN A 182 20.39 -8.70 -2.32
CA ASN A 182 20.95 -8.37 -3.64
C ASN A 182 19.91 -8.36 -4.77
N LEU A 183 18.63 -8.62 -4.48
CA LEU A 183 17.57 -8.69 -5.50
C LEU A 183 17.39 -7.37 -6.25
N MET A 184 17.56 -6.24 -5.57
CA MET A 184 17.50 -4.91 -6.18
C MET A 184 18.53 -4.74 -7.30
N LYS A 185 19.80 -5.10 -7.06
CA LYS A 185 20.88 -5.02 -8.05
C LYS A 185 20.65 -5.96 -9.23
N LEU A 186 20.11 -7.15 -8.97
CA LEU A 186 19.77 -8.11 -10.03
C LEU A 186 18.63 -7.57 -10.91
N ALA A 187 17.56 -7.04 -10.30
CA ALA A 187 16.47 -6.41 -11.01
C ALA A 187 16.95 -5.21 -11.84
N GLU A 188 17.81 -4.36 -11.26
CA GLU A 188 18.41 -3.22 -11.97
C GLU A 188 19.14 -3.65 -13.25
N ARG A 189 20.03 -4.64 -13.12
CA ARG A 189 20.77 -5.19 -14.26
C ARG A 189 19.85 -5.77 -15.33
N ASP A 190 18.82 -6.52 -14.94
CA ASP A 190 17.85 -7.11 -15.87
C ASP A 190 17.03 -6.03 -16.60
N ILE A 191 16.58 -4.99 -15.90
CA ILE A 191 15.83 -3.87 -16.49
C ILE A 191 16.70 -3.10 -17.48
N LEU A 192 17.92 -2.73 -17.09
CA LEU A 192 18.85 -2.00 -17.95
C LEU A 192 19.22 -2.82 -19.19
N SER A 193 19.48 -4.12 -19.02
CA SER A 193 19.79 -5.02 -20.13
C SER A 193 18.62 -5.15 -21.12
N ALA A 194 17.39 -5.24 -20.62
CA ALA A 194 16.22 -5.47 -21.47
C ALA A 194 15.70 -4.20 -22.15
N LEU A 195 15.70 -3.05 -21.47
CA LEU A 195 15.13 -1.79 -21.96
C LEU A 195 16.16 -0.86 -22.61
N GLY A 196 17.45 -1.01 -22.28
CA GLY A 196 18.52 -0.20 -22.83
C GLY A 196 18.46 1.25 -22.32
N TYR A 197 18.16 2.19 -23.21
CA TYR A 197 18.23 3.63 -22.93
C TYR A 197 17.05 4.11 -22.05
N VAL A 198 17.16 3.89 -20.73
CA VAL A 198 16.21 4.34 -19.70
C VAL A 198 16.93 5.08 -18.57
N LYS A 199 16.22 5.97 -17.87
CA LYS A 199 16.65 6.49 -16.57
C LYS A 199 16.05 5.60 -15.48
N LEU A 200 16.87 4.80 -14.81
CA LEU A 200 16.44 3.89 -13.75
C LEU A 200 16.97 4.37 -12.39
N ASN A 201 16.09 4.43 -11.39
CA ASN A 201 16.44 4.67 -9.99
C ASN A 201 15.80 3.57 -9.14
N MET A 202 16.61 2.71 -8.51
CA MET A 202 16.12 1.64 -7.64
C MET A 202 16.24 2.07 -6.18
N VAL A 203 15.12 2.00 -5.45
CA VAL A 203 15.03 2.37 -4.03
C VAL A 203 14.66 1.14 -3.20
N GLY A 204 15.47 0.86 -2.18
CA GLY A 204 15.18 -0.15 -1.18
C GLY A 204 14.47 0.44 0.02
N HIS A 205 13.19 0.13 0.20
CA HIS A 205 12.48 0.46 1.45
C HIS A 205 12.81 -0.53 2.58
N LEU A 206 13.21 -1.76 2.24
CA LEU A 206 13.74 -2.77 3.17
C LEU A 206 12.82 -3.05 4.39
N ILE A 207 11.51 -3.01 4.16
CA ILE A 207 10.46 -3.14 5.18
C ILE A 207 9.89 -4.56 5.32
N GLN A 208 10.27 -5.47 4.43
CA GLN A 208 9.79 -6.86 4.38
C GLN A 208 10.86 -7.81 4.94
N ASN A 209 10.52 -8.55 5.99
CA ASN A 209 11.30 -9.66 6.53
C ASN A 209 10.74 -11.04 6.13
N SER A 210 9.47 -11.11 5.73
CA SER A 210 8.84 -12.36 5.30
C SER A 210 9.28 -12.74 3.89
N LYS A 211 9.26 -14.05 3.59
CA LYS A 211 9.60 -14.56 2.26
C LYS A 211 8.40 -14.61 1.30
N THR A 212 7.21 -14.31 1.79
CA THR A 212 5.93 -14.67 1.14
C THR A 212 4.98 -13.49 0.90
N ASP A 213 5.32 -12.26 1.31
CA ASP A 213 4.42 -11.10 1.18
C ASP A 213 4.86 -10.08 0.11
N CYS A 214 5.86 -10.38 -0.72
CA CYS A 214 6.43 -9.40 -1.67
C CYS A 214 5.40 -8.87 -2.69
N VAL A 215 4.43 -9.68 -3.10
CA VAL A 215 3.33 -9.22 -3.98
C VAL A 215 2.53 -8.10 -3.32
N MET A 216 2.15 -8.28 -2.05
CA MET A 216 1.38 -7.29 -1.30
C MET A 216 2.20 -6.04 -0.98
N PHE A 217 3.50 -6.20 -0.67
CA PHE A 217 4.40 -5.07 -0.49
C PHE A 217 4.58 -4.27 -1.79
N ALA A 218 4.77 -4.95 -2.92
CA ALA A 218 4.86 -4.30 -4.23
C ALA A 218 3.55 -3.58 -4.58
N LEU A 219 2.39 -4.21 -4.39
CA LEU A 219 1.11 -3.55 -4.58
C LEU A 219 0.98 -2.30 -3.70
N ASN A 220 1.29 -2.39 -2.39
CA ASN A 220 1.27 -1.21 -1.53
C ASN A 220 2.25 -0.12 -2.02
N ASN A 221 3.48 -0.47 -2.38
CA ASN A 221 4.45 0.51 -2.90
C ASN A 221 3.95 1.21 -4.16
N ALA A 222 3.31 0.49 -5.09
CA ALA A 222 2.69 1.11 -6.27
C ALA A 222 1.59 2.11 -5.89
N LEU A 223 0.71 1.74 -4.95
CA LEU A 223 -0.35 2.65 -4.47
C LEU A 223 0.19 3.87 -3.73
N LYS A 224 1.34 3.74 -3.05
CA LYS A 224 2.02 4.85 -2.38
C LYS A 224 2.79 5.73 -3.36
N ALA A 225 3.42 5.14 -4.37
CA ALA A 225 4.06 5.87 -5.46
C ALA A 225 3.06 6.83 -6.13
N PHE A 226 1.82 6.37 -6.36
CA PHE A 226 0.74 7.26 -6.79
C PHE A 226 0.43 8.36 -5.78
N LYS A 227 0.17 8.02 -4.51
CA LYS A 227 -0.20 9.04 -3.51
C LYS A 227 0.85 10.11 -3.27
N HIS A 228 2.11 9.82 -3.59
CA HIS A 228 3.26 10.70 -3.38
C HIS A 228 3.91 11.10 -4.71
N HIS A 229 3.14 11.14 -5.81
CA HIS A 229 3.67 11.36 -7.14
C HIS A 229 4.29 12.75 -7.35
N ASP A 230 3.71 13.78 -6.73
CA ASP A 230 4.17 15.18 -6.88
C ASP A 230 5.33 15.56 -5.96
N GLU A 231 5.66 14.72 -4.97
CA GLU A 231 6.71 15.01 -4.00
C GLU A 231 7.83 13.96 -4.04
N TYR A 232 7.54 12.75 -3.60
CA TYR A 232 8.56 11.72 -3.41
C TYR A 232 9.00 11.14 -4.74
N THR A 233 8.07 10.66 -5.57
CA THR A 233 8.47 10.00 -6.82
C THR A 233 8.92 11.00 -7.88
N ALA A 234 8.37 12.22 -7.91
CA ALA A 234 8.88 13.30 -8.76
C ALA A 234 10.38 13.58 -8.51
N ARG A 235 10.79 13.70 -7.24
CA ARG A 235 12.21 13.91 -6.86
C ARG A 235 13.10 12.73 -7.27
N LEU A 236 12.61 11.50 -7.07
CA LEU A 236 13.32 10.29 -7.52
C LEU A 236 13.45 10.21 -9.04
N HIS A 237 12.40 10.59 -9.79
CA HIS A 237 12.43 10.70 -11.25
C HIS A 237 13.35 11.83 -11.73
N ASN A 238 13.53 12.88 -10.94
CA ASN A 238 14.53 13.93 -11.19
C ASN A 238 15.96 13.45 -10.89
N GLY A 239 16.12 12.30 -10.24
CA GLY A 239 17.42 11.68 -9.95
C GLY A 239 18.03 12.20 -8.66
N GLU A 240 17.23 12.80 -7.78
CA GLU A 240 17.68 13.12 -6.43
C GLU A 240 18.02 11.84 -5.67
N GLU A 241 19.18 11.83 -5.03
CA GLU A 241 19.61 10.76 -4.14
C GLU A 241 19.17 11.05 -2.69
N LYS A 242 19.01 9.99 -1.89
CA LYS A 242 18.69 10.09 -0.45
C LYS A 242 17.42 10.89 -0.14
N VAL A 243 16.43 10.86 -1.04
CA VAL A 243 15.10 11.44 -0.79
C VAL A 243 14.48 10.73 0.43
N PRO A 244 14.07 11.46 1.48
CA PRO A 244 13.45 10.85 2.66
C PRO A 244 12.20 10.03 2.30
N ILE A 245 12.13 8.79 2.78
CA ILE A 245 11.00 7.89 2.53
C ILE A 245 9.79 8.38 3.33
N PRO A 246 8.65 8.69 2.68
CA PRO A 246 7.45 9.10 3.41
C PRO A 246 6.97 8.00 4.38
N ALA A 247 6.54 8.40 5.59
CA ALA A 247 6.05 7.48 6.63
C ALA A 247 4.98 6.49 6.15
N THR A 248 4.20 6.88 5.13
CA THR A 248 3.13 6.07 4.54
C THR A 248 3.62 4.81 3.83
N PHE A 249 4.87 4.78 3.35
CA PHE A 249 5.51 3.58 2.80
C PHE A 249 5.92 2.60 3.91
N LEU A 250 6.21 3.11 5.11
CA LEU A 250 6.68 2.31 6.25
C LEU A 250 5.55 1.66 7.07
N LYS A 251 4.28 1.94 6.75
CA LYS A 251 3.07 1.46 7.48
C LYS A 251 2.98 -0.06 7.67
N HIS A 252 3.68 -0.81 6.81
CA HIS A 252 3.65 -2.27 6.78
C HIS A 252 5.00 -2.87 7.15
N ALA A 253 5.95 -2.09 7.67
CA ALA A 253 7.23 -2.58 8.13
C ALA A 253 7.08 -3.71 9.14
N GLN A 254 7.71 -4.85 8.85
CA GLN A 254 7.64 -6.05 9.67
C GLN A 254 8.57 -6.01 10.89
N SER A 255 9.54 -5.09 10.89
CA SER A 255 10.44 -4.86 12.00
C SER A 255 9.93 -3.75 12.93
N LYS A 256 9.84 -4.06 14.22
CA LYS A 256 9.57 -3.08 15.28
C LYS A 256 10.73 -2.10 15.44
N SER A 257 11.95 -2.62 15.54
CA SER A 257 13.16 -1.82 15.77
C SER A 257 13.45 -0.86 14.61
N LEU A 258 13.13 -1.26 13.37
CA LEU A 258 13.24 -0.38 12.21
C LEU A 258 12.37 0.86 12.41
N VAL A 259 11.12 0.70 12.84
CA VAL A 259 10.19 1.82 13.04
C VAL A 259 10.52 2.62 14.29
N GLU A 260 10.89 1.99 15.40
CA GLU A 260 11.22 2.69 16.66
C GLU A 260 12.41 3.64 16.52
N ASN A 261 13.37 3.29 15.66
CA ASN A 261 14.57 4.09 15.39
C ASN A 261 14.42 5.01 14.18
N HIS A 262 13.27 5.02 13.50
CA HIS A 262 13.07 5.85 12.31
C HIS A 262 12.67 7.29 12.69
N PRO A 263 13.17 8.33 12.00
CA PRO A 263 12.77 9.72 12.26
C PRO A 263 11.26 9.97 12.17
N GLU A 264 10.59 9.27 11.26
CA GLU A 264 9.13 9.37 11.02
C GLU A 264 8.24 8.57 11.99
N LYS A 265 8.78 8.03 13.09
CA LYS A 265 8.02 7.14 14.00
C LYS A 265 6.76 7.79 14.59
N ASP A 266 6.80 9.10 14.82
CA ASP A 266 5.72 9.89 15.42
C ASP A 266 4.81 10.54 14.37
N THR A 267 5.10 10.35 13.07
CA THR A 267 4.29 10.88 11.97
C THR A 267 2.94 10.18 11.91
N THR A 268 1.85 10.95 11.77
CA THR A 268 0.51 10.41 11.62
C THR A 268 0.33 9.76 10.25
N VAL A 269 0.00 8.46 10.23
CA VAL A 269 -0.08 7.63 9.01
C VAL A 269 -1.49 7.24 8.60
N THR A 270 -2.51 7.78 9.26
CA THR A 270 -3.92 7.57 8.93
C THR A 270 -4.48 8.72 8.09
N LYS A 271 -5.58 8.43 7.39
CA LYS A 271 -6.27 9.43 6.58
C LYS A 271 -6.90 10.53 7.45
N ASP A 272 -7.40 10.13 8.61
CA ASP A 272 -7.95 11.02 9.62
C ASP A 272 -6.82 11.57 10.48
N LYS A 273 -6.21 12.67 10.03
CA LYS A 273 -4.98 13.24 10.63
C LYS A 273 -5.20 13.92 11.99
N GLY A 274 -6.44 14.26 12.33
CA GLY A 274 -6.78 15.00 13.55
C GLY A 274 -8.00 14.46 14.31
N GLY A 275 -8.66 13.42 13.81
CA GLY A 275 -9.76 12.77 14.53
C GLY A 275 -9.27 11.66 15.46
N LEU A 276 -10.21 11.07 16.19
CA LEU A 276 -9.98 10.04 17.22
C LEU A 276 -9.37 8.72 16.66
N HIS A 277 -9.25 8.62 15.33
CA HIS A 277 -8.57 7.51 14.65
C HIS A 277 -7.23 7.91 14.04
N ALA A 278 -6.66 9.06 14.43
CA ALA A 278 -5.27 9.40 14.19
C ALA A 278 -4.36 8.33 14.81
N GLU A 279 -3.32 7.93 14.10
CA GLU A 279 -2.30 7.03 14.66
C GLU A 279 -0.93 7.36 14.09
N THR A 280 0.08 7.31 14.93
CA THR A 280 1.48 7.42 14.50
C THR A 280 1.95 6.15 13.82
N LEU A 281 3.05 6.24 13.07
CA LEU A 281 3.70 5.08 12.46
C LEU A 281 4.07 4.03 13.50
N LEU A 282 4.65 4.45 14.63
CA LEU A 282 5.03 3.55 15.73
C LEU A 282 3.82 2.90 16.38
N HIS A 283 2.77 3.68 16.67
CA HIS A 283 1.53 3.15 17.23
C HIS A 283 0.95 2.08 16.31
N ARG A 284 0.89 2.36 15.01
CA ARG A 284 0.43 1.38 14.01
C ARG A 284 1.28 0.11 14.03
N ASN A 285 2.60 0.23 14.00
CA ASN A 285 3.50 -0.92 13.99
C ASN A 285 3.27 -1.81 15.21
N ARG A 286 3.21 -1.20 16.40
CA ARG A 286 2.97 -1.90 17.66
C ARG A 286 1.60 -2.58 17.71
N ALA A 287 0.55 -1.92 17.25
CA ALA A 287 -0.81 -2.47 17.25
C ALA A 287 -1.05 -3.62 16.26
N TYR A 288 -0.10 -3.91 15.38
CA TYR A 288 -0.11 -5.10 14.51
C TYR A 288 0.94 -6.14 14.92
N ARG A 289 1.63 -5.98 16.06
CA ARG A 289 2.54 -7.01 16.58
C ARG A 289 1.75 -8.26 16.96
N ALA A 290 2.15 -9.40 16.43
CA ALA A 290 1.62 -10.70 16.77
C ALA A 290 2.71 -11.61 17.36
N LYS A 291 2.36 -12.46 18.32
CA LYS A 291 3.19 -13.56 18.83
C LYS A 291 2.71 -14.87 18.19
N ARG A 292 3.40 -15.30 17.13
CA ARG A 292 3.07 -16.54 16.39
C ARG A 292 4.08 -17.63 16.67
N PHE A 293 3.81 -18.84 16.16
CA PHE A 293 4.71 -20.00 16.30
C PHE A 293 6.16 -19.70 15.85
N ALA A 294 6.31 -18.93 14.77
CA ALA A 294 7.61 -18.51 14.23
C ALA A 294 8.26 -17.31 14.96
N GLY A 295 7.70 -16.85 16.08
CA GLY A 295 8.16 -15.69 16.84
C GLY A 295 7.31 -14.44 16.65
N GLN A 296 7.79 -13.32 17.20
CA GLN A 296 7.09 -12.03 17.15
C GLN A 296 7.34 -11.31 15.81
N HIS A 297 6.28 -10.86 15.15
CA HIS A 297 6.38 -10.02 13.94
C HIS A 297 5.19 -9.09 13.79
N VAL A 298 5.31 -8.09 12.92
CA VAL A 298 4.23 -7.14 12.64
C VAL A 298 3.42 -7.60 11.43
N THR A 299 2.12 -7.81 11.61
CA THR A 299 1.19 -8.43 10.65
C THR A 299 0.42 -7.41 9.79
N SER A 300 0.86 -6.16 9.78
CA SER A 300 0.17 -5.05 9.10
C SER A 300 -0.01 -5.29 7.59
N ILE A 301 0.91 -6.01 6.93
CA ILE A 301 0.81 -6.35 5.50
C ILE A 301 -0.26 -7.41 5.23
N GLU A 302 -0.50 -8.36 6.14
CA GLU A 302 -1.61 -9.31 6.05
C GLU A 302 -2.94 -8.59 6.17
N GLY A 303 -3.01 -7.60 7.07
CA GLY A 303 -4.16 -6.71 7.13
C GLY A 303 -4.36 -5.87 5.87
N PHE A 304 -3.30 -5.58 5.11
CA PHE A 304 -3.44 -4.96 3.79
C PHE A 304 -4.02 -5.96 2.78
N ARG A 305 -3.55 -7.21 2.75
CA ARG A 305 -4.13 -8.28 1.92
C ARG A 305 -5.63 -8.44 2.14
N MET A 306 -6.07 -8.55 3.39
CA MET A 306 -7.49 -8.66 3.74
C MET A 306 -8.32 -7.47 3.25
N GLN A 307 -7.73 -6.27 3.29
CA GLN A 307 -8.38 -5.07 2.79
C GLN A 307 -8.54 -5.08 1.27
N GLU A 308 -7.55 -5.57 0.52
CA GLU A 308 -7.64 -5.69 -0.93
C GLU A 308 -8.65 -6.78 -1.33
N ILE A 309 -8.69 -7.91 -0.61
CA ILE A 309 -9.71 -8.96 -0.78
C ILE A 309 -11.12 -8.39 -0.56
N LYS A 310 -11.35 -7.67 0.54
CA LYS A 310 -12.63 -7.04 0.86
C LYS A 310 -13.07 -6.08 -0.25
N ARG A 311 -12.16 -5.21 -0.71
CA ARG A 311 -12.42 -4.24 -1.78
C ARG A 311 -12.75 -4.92 -3.11
N ALA A 312 -12.05 -6.01 -3.42
CA ALA A 312 -12.36 -6.80 -4.62
C ALA A 312 -13.77 -7.40 -4.56
N GLY A 313 -14.18 -7.92 -3.39
CA GLY A 313 -15.55 -8.38 -3.17
C GLY A 313 -16.60 -7.27 -3.37
N GLU A 314 -16.36 -6.10 -2.79
CA GLU A 314 -17.22 -4.92 -2.93
C GLU A 314 -17.33 -4.46 -4.38
N PHE A 315 -16.20 -4.42 -5.11
CA PHE A 315 -16.13 -4.05 -6.52
C PHE A 315 -16.93 -5.01 -7.41
N LEU A 316 -16.77 -6.32 -7.21
CA LEU A 316 -17.52 -7.34 -7.96
C LEU A 316 -19.02 -7.25 -7.68
N ALA A 317 -19.40 -6.98 -6.42
CA ALA A 317 -20.79 -6.79 -6.03
C ALA A 317 -21.41 -5.55 -6.70
N ALA A 318 -20.68 -4.42 -6.73
CA ALA A 318 -21.14 -3.18 -7.33
C ALA A 318 -21.31 -3.27 -8.85
N ASN A 319 -20.39 -3.95 -9.54
CA ASN A 319 -20.41 -4.06 -11.00
C ASN A 319 -21.34 -5.16 -11.54
N ARG A 320 -22.09 -5.84 -10.66
CA ARG A 320 -22.93 -7.01 -11.01
C ARG A 320 -22.21 -8.08 -11.84
N VAL A 321 -20.88 -8.09 -11.82
CA VAL A 321 -20.09 -9.09 -12.54
C VAL A 321 -20.27 -10.40 -11.78
N ARG A 322 -21.10 -11.27 -12.35
CA ARG A 322 -20.98 -12.71 -12.09
C ARG A 322 -19.81 -13.15 -12.97
N ALA A 323 -18.72 -13.59 -12.35
CA ALA A 323 -17.62 -14.21 -13.07
C ALA A 323 -18.06 -15.56 -13.64
#